data_AF-A0A838IVX1-F1
#
_entry.id   AF-A0A838IVX1-F1
#
_cell.length_a   1.000
_cell.length_b   1.000
_cell.length_c   1.000
_cell.angle_alpha   90.00
_cell.angle_beta   90.00
_cell.angle_gamma   90.00
#
_symmetry.space_group_name_H-M   'P 1'
#
loop_
_entity.id
_entity.type
_entity.pdbx_description
1 polymer ?
#
loop_
_entity_poly.entity_id
_entity_poly.type
_entity_poly.pdbx_seq_one_letter_code
_entity_poly.pdbx_strand_id
1 'polypeptide(L)'
;MTPGDDERYLVVTDHGRVVVHVRGDRNGLDSDLIDVRAATPESTAGISMETPLRAFASKMVDLVVARGAGDLEVSDTMLTLLVKEKAAEDLGRIERASKALHDA
;
A
#
# COMPACT_ATOMS: atom_id res chain seq x y z
N MET A 1 -4.66 -16.40 -13.45
CA MET A 1 -4.83 -15.14 -12.68
C MET A 1 -4.19 -14.04 -13.49
N THR A 2 -4.95 -13.06 -13.97
CA THR A 2 -4.36 -11.91 -14.67
C THR A 2 -3.70 -11.04 -13.61
N PRO A 3 -2.40 -10.67 -13.72
CA PRO A 3 -1.81 -9.72 -12.80
C PRO A 3 -2.64 -8.42 -12.83
N GLY A 4 -2.79 -7.79 -11.66
CA GLY A 4 -3.39 -6.46 -11.60
C GLY A 4 -2.47 -5.46 -12.31
N ASP A 5 -3.00 -4.29 -12.64
CA ASP A 5 -2.14 -3.19 -13.09
C ASP A 5 -1.37 -2.59 -11.89
N ASP A 6 -0.21 -2.00 -12.16
CA ASP A 6 0.51 -1.20 -11.18
C ASP A 6 -0.29 0.07 -10.84
N GLU A 7 -0.42 0.39 -9.55
CA GLU A 7 -1.18 1.55 -9.09
C GLU A 7 -0.29 2.47 -8.25
N ARG A 8 -0.44 3.79 -8.42
CA ARG A 8 0.33 4.79 -7.68
C ARG A 8 -0.60 5.73 -6.92
N TYR A 9 -0.31 5.94 -5.64
CA TYR A 9 -1.07 6.79 -4.75
C TYR A 9 -0.17 7.82 -4.09
N LEU A 10 -0.54 9.10 -4.16
CA LEU A 10 0.12 10.16 -3.40
C LEU A 10 -0.51 10.21 -2.00
N VAL A 11 0.27 9.81 -1.00
CA VAL A 11 -0.19 9.69 0.39
C VAL A 11 0.46 10.77 1.25
N VAL A 12 -0.38 11.48 2.01
CA VAL A 12 0.02 12.52 2.95
C VAL A 12 0.08 11.92 4.34
N THR A 13 1.27 11.95 4.94
CA THR A 13 1.54 11.48 6.31
C THR A 13 1.88 12.66 7.22
N ASP A 14 1.99 12.42 8.53
CA ASP A 14 2.42 13.44 9.49
C ASP A 14 3.89 13.89 9.29
N HIS A 15 4.68 13.09 8.57
CA HIS A 15 6.09 13.38 8.26
C HIS A 15 6.30 14.05 6.89
N GLY A 16 5.31 14.00 6.01
CA GLY A 16 5.42 14.51 4.65
C GLY A 16 4.67 13.67 3.61
N ARG A 17 4.98 13.93 2.34
CA ARG A 17 4.30 13.31 1.19
C ARG A 17 5.14 12.16 0.64
N VAL A 18 4.50 11.02 0.39
CA VAL A 18 5.14 9.86 -0.24
C VAL A 18 4.28 9.32 -1.36
N VAL A 19 4.91 8.67 -2.33
CA VAL A 19 4.22 7.89 -3.35
C VAL A 19 4.25 6.43 -2.94
N VAL A 20 3.07 5.85 -2.76
CA VAL A 20 2.88 4.42 -2.54
C VAL A 20 2.63 3.76 -3.89
N HIS A 21 3.52 2.86 -4.28
CA HIS A 21 3.41 2.06 -5.47
C HIS A 21 2.90 0.66 -5.10
N VAL A 22 1.73 0.28 -5.60
CA VAL A 22 1.12 -1.03 -5.40
C VAL A 22 1.41 -1.87 -6.63
N ARG A 23 2.13 -2.97 -6.41
CA ARG A 23 2.62 -3.83 -7.49
C ARG A 23 1.54 -4.73 -8.06
N GLY A 24 1.32 -4.63 -9.36
CA GLY A 24 0.44 -5.42 -10.22
C GLY A 24 0.67 -6.93 -10.14
N ASP A 25 1.94 -7.31 -10.05
CA ASP A 25 2.44 -8.68 -10.10
C ASP A 25 2.48 -9.40 -8.74
N ARG A 26 1.97 -8.76 -7.67
CA ARG A 26 1.97 -9.28 -6.30
C ARG A 26 0.57 -9.58 -5.78
N ASN A 27 0.49 -10.62 -4.95
CA ASN A 27 -0.69 -10.92 -4.16
C ASN A 27 -0.81 -9.97 -2.97
N GLY A 28 -2.01 -9.87 -2.40
CA GLY A 28 -2.29 -8.97 -1.29
C GLY A 28 -1.47 -9.26 -0.03
N LEU A 29 -1.15 -10.53 0.21
CA LEU A 29 -0.37 -10.95 1.38
C LEU A 29 1.14 -10.95 1.15
N ASP A 30 1.60 -10.60 -0.06
CA ASP A 30 3.03 -10.58 -0.36
C ASP A 30 3.73 -9.45 0.43
N SER A 31 4.90 -9.76 0.96
CA SER A 31 5.67 -8.81 1.77
C SER A 31 6.08 -7.57 0.99
N ASP A 32 6.19 -7.65 -0.33
CA ASP A 32 6.63 -6.58 -1.23
C ASP A 32 5.50 -6.06 -2.14
N LEU A 33 4.23 -6.25 -1.73
CA LEU A 33 3.06 -5.67 -2.43
C LEU A 33 3.20 -4.16 -2.65
N ILE A 34 3.73 -3.45 -1.65
CA ILE A 34 3.95 -2.00 -1.73
C ILE A 34 5.42 -1.62 -1.74
N ASP A 35 5.73 -0.60 -2.52
CA ASP A 35 6.99 0.13 -2.52
C ASP A 35 6.72 1.61 -2.21
N VAL A 36 7.51 2.22 -1.33
CA VAL A 36 7.28 3.60 -0.84
C VAL A 36 8.41 4.48 -1.30
N ARG A 37 8.09 5.54 -2.04
CA ARG A 37 9.06 6.45 -2.65
C ARG A 37 8.84 7.89 -2.20
N ALA A 38 9.89 8.70 -2.27
CA ALA A 38 9.80 10.13 -2.06
C ALA A 38 8.88 10.77 -3.12
N ALA A 39 8.06 11.73 -2.70
CA ALA A 39 7.19 12.48 -3.61
C ALA A 39 7.99 13.57 -4.35
N THR A 40 8.69 13.17 -5.40
CA THR A 40 9.36 14.05 -6.36
C THR A 40 8.41 14.47 -7.49
N PRO A 41 8.68 15.58 -8.22
CA PRO A 41 7.87 15.98 -9.38
C PRO A 41 7.71 14.89 -10.44
N GLU A 42 8.73 14.04 -10.60
CA GLU A 42 8.69 12.89 -11.51
C GLU A 42 7.76 11.78 -10.98
N SER A 43 7.89 11.40 -9.70
CA SER A 43 7.10 10.32 -9.11
C SER A 43 5.60 10.64 -9.00
N THR A 44 5.27 11.92 -8.82
CA THR A 44 3.89 12.42 -8.71
C THR A 44 3.27 12.77 -10.07
N ALA A 45 4.02 12.64 -11.16
CA ALA A 45 3.52 12.92 -12.49
C ALA A 45 2.31 12.03 -12.82
N GLY A 46 1.20 12.69 -13.16
CA GLY A 46 -0.08 12.04 -13.46
C GLY A 46 -0.94 11.70 -12.24
N ILE A 47 -0.49 11.99 -11.01
CA ILE A 47 -1.30 11.81 -9.79
C ILE A 47 -1.98 13.14 -9.45
N SER A 48 -3.30 13.17 -9.52
CA SER A 48 -4.10 14.38 -9.27
C SER A 48 -4.67 14.47 -7.84
N MET A 49 -4.71 13.36 -7.11
CA MET A 49 -5.34 13.28 -5.79
C MET A 49 -4.32 12.96 -4.69
N GLU A 50 -4.31 13.80 -3.66
CA GLU A 50 -3.61 13.53 -2.39
C GLU A 50 -4.55 12.80 -1.42
N THR A 51 -4.07 11.73 -0.81
CA THR A 51 -4.86 10.94 0.16
C THR A 51 -4.19 10.98 1.54
N PRO A 52 -4.86 11.47 2.60
CA PRO A 52 -4.34 11.36 3.96
C PRO A 52 -4.12 9.90 4.37
N LEU A 53 -3.04 9.59 5.09
CA LEU A 53 -2.69 8.21 5.51
C LEU A 53 -3.85 7.51 6.23
N ARG A 54 -4.60 8.24 7.07
CA ARG A 54 -5.80 7.72 7.76
C ARG A 54 -6.90 7.28 6.79
N ALA A 55 -7.11 8.02 5.70
CA ALA A 55 -8.07 7.65 4.66
C ALA A 55 -7.53 6.50 3.79
N PHE A 56 -6.21 6.47 3.57
CA PHE A 56 -5.54 5.40 2.84
C PHE A 56 -5.63 4.05 3.57
N ALA A 57 -5.78 4.04 4.90
CA ALA A 57 -5.95 2.82 5.68
C ALA A 57 -7.11 1.94 5.22
N SER A 58 -8.27 2.53 4.92
CA SER A 58 -9.41 1.79 4.37
C SER A 58 -9.10 1.24 2.99
N LYS A 59 -8.47 2.04 2.13
CA LYS A 59 -8.07 1.65 0.78
C LYS A 59 -7.06 0.49 0.77
N MET A 60 -6.15 0.43 1.74
CA MET A 60 -5.18 -0.66 1.85
C MET A 60 -5.84 -2.02 2.06
N VAL A 61 -6.88 -2.10 2.89
CA VAL A 61 -7.65 -3.34 3.06
C VAL A 61 -8.27 -3.77 1.73
N ASP A 62 -8.90 -2.83 1.02
CA ASP A 62 -9.51 -3.11 -0.28
C ASP A 62 -8.48 -3.59 -1.31
N LEU A 63 -7.29 -2.98 -1.33
CA LEU A 63 -6.20 -3.37 -2.22
C LEU A 63 -5.73 -4.80 -1.92
N VAL A 64 -5.50 -5.14 -0.66
CA VAL A 64 -5.09 -6.49 -0.24
C VAL A 64 -6.15 -7.53 -0.63
N VAL A 65 -7.43 -7.23 -0.41
CA VAL A 65 -8.54 -8.11 -0.83
C VAL A 65 -8.59 -8.26 -2.34
N ALA A 66 -8.49 -7.16 -3.08
CA ALA A 66 -8.57 -7.15 -4.54
C ALA A 66 -7.41 -7.93 -5.19
N ARG A 67 -6.22 -7.92 -4.57
CA ARG A 67 -5.07 -8.71 -5.02
C ARG A 67 -5.16 -10.19 -4.63
N GLY A 68 -6.02 -10.52 -3.67
CA GLY A 68 -6.22 -11.89 -3.19
C GLY A 68 -5.02 -12.42 -2.40
N ALA A 69 -5.16 -13.64 -1.87
CA ALA A 69 -4.13 -14.29 -1.04
C ALA A 69 -3.27 -15.31 -1.81
N GLY A 70 -3.31 -15.29 -3.14
CA GLY A 70 -2.67 -16.32 -3.97
C GLY A 70 -3.24 -17.71 -3.69
N ASP A 71 -2.36 -18.70 -3.57
CA ASP A 71 -2.72 -20.11 -3.33
C ASP A 71 -2.91 -20.44 -1.82
N LEU A 72 -3.08 -19.43 -0.97
CA LEU A 72 -3.26 -19.66 0.47
C LEU A 72 -4.65 -20.23 0.77
N GLU A 73 -4.70 -21.50 1.16
CA GLU A 73 -5.92 -22.16 1.63
C GLU A 73 -6.06 -22.04 3.16
N VAL A 74 -6.88 -21.08 3.60
CA VAL A 74 -7.23 -20.87 5.02
C VAL A 74 -8.73 -20.63 5.14
N SER A 75 -9.27 -20.71 6.37
CA SER A 75 -10.66 -20.32 6.61
C SER A 75 -10.90 -18.84 6.33
N ASP A 76 -12.11 -18.47 5.90
CA ASP A 76 -12.49 -17.07 5.61
C ASP A 76 -12.24 -16.14 6.80
N THR A 77 -12.44 -16.64 8.02
CA THR A 77 -12.17 -15.89 9.24
C THR A 77 -10.68 -15.61 9.40
N MET A 78 -9.82 -16.61 9.16
CA MET A 78 -8.37 -16.42 9.21
C MET A 78 -7.90 -15.49 8.10
N LEU A 79 -8.41 -15.64 6.88
CA LEU A 79 -8.10 -14.74 5.76
C LEU A 79 -8.45 -13.29 6.10
N THR A 80 -9.62 -13.05 6.67
CA THR A 80 -10.06 -11.72 7.10
C THR A 80 -9.12 -11.10 8.13
N LEU A 81 -8.59 -11.90 9.06
CA LEU A 81 -7.62 -11.44 10.05
C LEU A 81 -6.29 -11.09 9.39
N LEU A 82 -5.76 -11.98 8.55
CA LEU A 82 -4.49 -11.78 7.83
C LEU A 82 -4.52 -10.53 6.95
N VAL A 83 -5.62 -10.29 6.24
CA VAL A 83 -5.81 -9.08 5.42
C VAL A 83 -5.72 -7.81 6.28
N LYS A 84 -6.38 -7.80 7.44
CA LYS A 84 -6.37 -6.64 8.35
C LYS A 84 -4.99 -6.42 8.96
N GLU A 85 -4.33 -7.49 9.38
CA GLU A 85 -2.96 -7.43 9.93
C GLU A 85 -1.97 -6.94 8.87
N LYS A 86 -2.06 -7.47 7.65
CA LYS A 86 -1.23 -7.04 6.51
C LYS A 86 -1.44 -5.56 6.19
N ALA A 87 -2.69 -5.10 6.10
CA ALA A 87 -2.98 -3.69 5.86
C ALA A 87 -2.41 -2.79 6.97
N ALA A 88 -2.51 -3.21 8.24
CA ALA A 88 -1.92 -2.48 9.37
C ALA A 88 -0.38 -2.45 9.29
N GLU A 89 0.26 -3.56 8.93
CA GLU A 89 1.71 -3.64 8.73
C GLU A 89 2.18 -2.69 7.63
N ASP A 90 1.51 -2.70 6.48
CA ASP A 90 1.85 -1.85 5.33
C ASP A 90 1.64 -0.37 5.63
N LEU A 91 0.60 -0.01 6.38
CA LEU A 91 0.41 1.37 6.85
C LEU A 91 1.56 1.82 7.75
N GLY A 92 1.97 0.98 8.70
CA GLY A 92 3.13 1.27 9.54
C GLY A 92 4.43 1.37 8.73
N ARG A 93 4.55 0.60 7.64
CA ARG A 93 5.69 0.69 6.72
C ARG A 93 5.71 2.01 5.96
N ILE A 94 4.56 2.48 5.48
CA ILE A 94 4.42 3.79 4.83
C ILE A 94 4.83 4.91 5.78
N GLU A 95 4.36 4.87 7.03
CA GLU A 95 4.70 5.88 8.04
C GLU A 95 6.21 5.89 8.35
N ARG A 96 6.81 4.72 8.59
CA ARG A 96 8.26 4.60 8.85
C ARG A 96 9.10 5.06 7.65
N ALA A 97 8.71 4.67 6.44
CA ALA A 97 9.40 5.08 5.22
C ALA A 97 9.28 6.59 5.01
N SER A 98 8.09 7.16 5.23
CA SER A 98 7.88 8.61 5.15
C SER A 98 8.78 9.37 6.11
N LYS A 99 8.86 8.92 7.36
CA LYS A 99 9.80 9.49 8.35
C LYS A 99 11.24 9.43 7.85
N ALA A 100 11.71 8.27 7.39
CA ALA A 100 13.08 8.10 6.91
C ALA A 100 13.41 8.96 5.68
N LEU A 101 12.44 9.19 4.79
CA LEU A 101 12.63 9.97 3.56
C LEU A 101 12.65 11.49 3.79
N HIS A 102 12.03 11.99 4.86
CA HIS A 102 11.94 13.42 5.16
C HIS A 102 12.89 13.87 6.27
N ASP A 103 13.39 12.94 7.10
CA ASP A 103 14.43 13.21 8.10
C ASP A 103 15.86 13.12 7.51
N ALA A 104 16.01 12.72 6.24
CA ALA A 104 17.28 12.57 5.52
C ALA A 104 17.64 13.81 4.67
#